data_AF-A0A957QFU3-F1
#
_entry.id   AF-A0A957QFU3-F1
#
_cell.length_a   1.000
_cell.length_b   1.000
_cell.length_c   1.000
_cell.angle_alpha   90.00
_cell.angle_beta   90.00
_cell.angle_gamma   90.00
#
_symmetry.space_group_name_H-M   'P 1'
#
loop_
_entity.id
_entity.type
_entity.pdbx_description
1 polymer ?
#
loop_
_entity_poly.entity_id
_entity_poly.type
_entity_poly.pdbx_seq_one_letter_code
_entity_poly.pdbx_strand_id
1 'polypeptide(L)'
;MQRKLFSLVLTMLLVALSLVPARSVAQQPPQNWDACRLGAFSTEEDFQMQDSEPYDGNPYISDGDVLSLDGEVCARNRDLLAAFFAAAAPPDLGLDALDILNVNDRIVAFSTELDDPGNRFTAGDLLFTNGGDIPNVALVAAFKINYDIGLDAVQFMGPGDKIIAFVDALPNMPRDRFLENPGLLAGMLKEYGIDLWFSIEGTFSSPDQLTILDGDLLSAASGTIVAANSTLLPSSVPAGIPARGVDFGLDAVVVSDRTLDRESALKELAFSTEILFESDKVSFTDGDILRFQDGVLTPNELLIAKVHAAADFLGLDALSGAQPQTEPEPMITLIGNRSVWDIDGGFVTIGGGGTGLYWDGLSTTGPTPPRQPFGWYIPIDGYLTDDIVAFRVAFREVSASPPAPGTASAIQTSWRIREWYGTPPFCRPTGTLDPDGDGWFDAADYRFYQSGSGGCPNGGLVLAVWDTLNDPNVLDKDGHYVLWLEWRTTPGGTVFREPVDHHVQLDNTAPKINDFELHTAGGTTVPACGGAGAGT
;
A
#
# COMPACT_ATOMS: atom_id res chain seq x y z
N MET A 1 -61.78 -51.94 -10.41
CA MET A 1 -60.37 -52.35 -10.65
C MET A 1 -59.46 -51.15 -10.93
N GLN A 2 -59.89 -50.17 -11.73
CA GLN A 2 -59.10 -48.96 -12.06
C GLN A 2 -58.67 -48.08 -10.86
N ARG A 3 -59.52 -47.89 -9.84
CA ARG A 3 -59.14 -47.11 -8.63
C ARG A 3 -58.00 -47.73 -7.81
N LYS A 4 -57.90 -49.06 -7.78
CA LYS A 4 -56.80 -49.75 -7.06
C LYS A 4 -55.49 -49.70 -7.85
N LEU A 5 -55.57 -49.72 -9.18
CA LEU A 5 -54.39 -49.60 -10.06
C LEU A 5 -53.79 -48.18 -10.00
N PHE A 6 -54.65 -47.15 -9.97
CA PHE A 6 -54.21 -45.76 -9.86
C PHE A 6 -53.52 -45.48 -8.53
N SER A 7 -54.05 -46.04 -7.43
CA SER A 7 -53.43 -45.91 -6.11
C SER A 7 -52.07 -46.59 -6.06
N LEU A 8 -51.90 -47.76 -6.69
CA LEU A 8 -50.63 -48.49 -6.68
C LEU A 8 -49.54 -47.75 -7.47
N VAL A 9 -49.90 -47.21 -8.65
CA VAL A 9 -48.98 -46.42 -9.49
C VAL A 9 -48.56 -45.13 -8.81
N LEU A 10 -49.50 -44.42 -8.17
CA LEU A 10 -49.18 -43.19 -7.43
C LEU A 10 -48.27 -43.47 -6.23
N THR A 11 -48.48 -44.60 -5.54
CA THR A 11 -47.62 -44.99 -4.40
C THR A 11 -46.22 -45.39 -4.88
N MET A 12 -46.09 -46.11 -6.00
CA MET A 12 -44.79 -46.42 -6.58
C MET A 12 -44.06 -45.16 -7.08
N LEU A 13 -44.79 -44.18 -7.64
CA LEU A 13 -44.20 -42.91 -8.08
C LEU A 13 -43.71 -42.09 -6.89
N LEU A 14 -44.46 -42.05 -5.80
CA LEU A 14 -44.06 -41.36 -4.55
C LEU A 14 -42.85 -42.03 -3.90
N VAL A 15 -42.76 -43.36 -3.91
CA VAL A 15 -41.60 -44.10 -3.40
C VAL A 15 -40.36 -43.92 -4.30
N ALA A 16 -40.55 -43.81 -5.62
CA ALA A 16 -39.47 -43.52 -6.56
C ALA A 16 -38.95 -42.08 -6.42
N LEU A 17 -39.82 -41.10 -6.13
CA LEU A 17 -39.39 -39.73 -5.82
C LEU A 17 -38.70 -39.59 -4.46
N SER A 18 -38.99 -40.46 -3.48
CA SER A 18 -38.28 -40.46 -2.18
C SER A 18 -36.93 -41.16 -2.19
N LEU A 19 -36.55 -41.79 -3.31
CA LEU A 19 -35.25 -42.45 -3.50
C LEU A 19 -34.24 -41.61 -4.30
N VAL A 20 -34.60 -40.37 -4.67
CA VAL A 20 -33.63 -39.40 -5.18
C VAL A 20 -32.84 -38.91 -3.96
N PRO A 21 -31.51 -39.15 -3.87
CA PRO A 21 -30.72 -38.57 -2.80
C PRO A 21 -30.93 -37.06 -2.87
N ALA A 22 -31.39 -36.46 -1.78
CA ALA A 22 -31.32 -35.03 -1.63
C ALA A 22 -29.84 -34.67 -1.87
N ARG A 23 -29.56 -33.90 -2.93
CA ARG A 23 -28.29 -33.20 -2.99
C ARG A 23 -28.31 -32.31 -1.76
N SER A 24 -27.55 -32.66 -0.73
CA SER A 24 -27.15 -31.70 0.27
C SER A 24 -26.42 -30.61 -0.51
N VAL A 25 -27.12 -29.52 -0.80
CA VAL A 25 -26.46 -28.27 -1.11
C VAL A 25 -25.72 -27.97 0.19
N ALA A 26 -24.41 -28.27 0.22
CA ALA A 26 -23.57 -27.75 1.28
C ALA A 26 -23.87 -26.25 1.32
N GLN A 27 -24.39 -25.78 2.45
CA GLN A 27 -24.58 -24.37 2.67
C GLN A 27 -23.20 -23.76 2.47
N GLN A 28 -23.04 -22.94 1.42
CA GLN A 28 -21.77 -22.26 1.21
C GLN A 28 -21.39 -21.59 2.54
N PRO A 29 -20.14 -21.73 2.99
CA PRO A 29 -19.71 -21.05 4.19
C PRO A 29 -20.09 -19.57 4.06
N PRO A 30 -20.55 -18.94 5.15
CA PRO A 30 -20.81 -17.50 5.12
C PRO A 30 -19.54 -16.83 4.59
N GLN A 31 -19.64 -15.99 3.56
CA GLN A 31 -18.54 -15.17 3.06
C GLN A 31 -19.04 -13.73 3.13
N ASN A 32 -18.14 -12.81 3.45
CA ASN A 32 -18.46 -11.40 3.60
C ASN A 32 -17.89 -10.57 2.46
N TRP A 33 -18.19 -10.96 1.22
CA TRP A 33 -17.69 -10.25 0.03
C TRP A 33 -18.09 -8.77 -0.02
N ASP A 34 -19.20 -8.39 0.61
CA ASP A 34 -19.61 -6.99 0.72
C ASP A 34 -18.57 -6.12 1.45
N ALA A 35 -17.80 -6.68 2.37
CA ALA A 35 -16.71 -5.98 3.07
C ALA A 35 -15.53 -5.63 2.15
N CYS A 36 -15.24 -6.48 1.17
CA CYS A 36 -14.17 -6.29 0.18
C CYS A 36 -14.62 -5.48 -1.04
N ARG A 37 -15.74 -4.76 -0.95
CA ARG A 37 -16.28 -3.99 -2.07
C ARG A 37 -15.37 -2.84 -2.50
N LEU A 38 -14.67 -2.23 -1.55
CA LEU A 38 -13.73 -1.15 -1.82
C LEU A 38 -12.42 -1.76 -2.33
N GLY A 39 -11.81 -2.62 -1.52
CA GLY A 39 -10.67 -3.41 -1.93
C GLY A 39 -10.39 -4.51 -0.92
N ALA A 40 -9.38 -5.31 -1.24
CA ALA A 40 -8.97 -6.45 -0.44
C ALA A 40 -7.47 -6.68 -0.56
N PHE A 41 -6.92 -7.42 0.39
CA PHE A 41 -5.53 -7.86 0.39
C PHE A 41 -5.37 -9.25 1.02
N SER A 42 -4.20 -9.85 0.82
CA SER A 42 -3.67 -11.02 1.54
C SER A 42 -2.31 -10.66 2.16
N THR A 43 -1.85 -11.43 3.13
CA THR A 43 -0.57 -11.21 3.83
C THR A 43 0.36 -12.39 3.59
N GLU A 44 1.67 -12.19 3.58
CA GLU A 44 2.66 -13.27 3.37
C GLU A 44 2.75 -14.23 4.55
N GLU A 45 2.39 -13.75 5.74
CA GLU A 45 2.54 -14.48 6.98
C GLU A 45 1.20 -14.72 7.66
N ASP A 46 1.04 -15.95 8.16
CA ASP A 46 -0.06 -16.33 9.04
C ASP A 46 -0.09 -15.49 10.32
N PHE A 47 -1.29 -15.17 10.80
CA PHE A 47 -1.43 -14.49 12.09
C PHE A 47 -2.69 -14.86 12.87
N GLN A 48 -2.75 -14.37 14.10
CA GLN A 48 -3.94 -14.47 14.96
C GLN A 48 -4.53 -13.07 15.11
N MET A 49 -5.76 -12.89 14.64
CA MET A 49 -6.55 -11.67 14.82
C MET A 49 -6.85 -11.48 16.32
N GLN A 50 -6.52 -10.31 16.86
CA GLN A 50 -6.82 -9.91 18.24
C GLN A 50 -8.08 -9.05 18.26
N ASP A 51 -8.91 -9.11 19.30
CA ASP A 51 -10.00 -8.13 19.51
C ASP A 51 -11.07 -7.95 18.40
N SER A 52 -11.13 -8.86 17.42
CA SER A 52 -12.21 -8.98 16.42
C SER A 52 -12.58 -10.46 16.21
N GLU A 53 -13.77 -10.72 15.66
CA GLU A 53 -14.25 -12.08 15.39
C GLU A 53 -14.57 -12.23 13.90
N PRO A 54 -13.80 -13.03 13.14
CA PRO A 54 -14.11 -13.37 11.76
C PRO A 54 -15.52 -13.96 11.61
N TYR A 55 -16.10 -13.90 10.41
CA TYR A 55 -17.47 -14.37 10.17
C TYR A 55 -17.72 -15.85 10.53
N ASP A 56 -16.64 -16.65 10.62
CA ASP A 56 -16.66 -18.08 10.95
C ASP A 56 -16.21 -18.38 12.40
N GLY A 57 -15.84 -17.35 13.16
CA GLY A 57 -15.38 -17.45 14.55
C GLY A 57 -13.97 -18.03 14.72
N ASN A 58 -13.20 -18.24 13.65
CA ASN A 58 -11.81 -18.71 13.75
C ASN A 58 -10.83 -17.51 13.70
N PRO A 59 -10.13 -17.16 14.80
CA PRO A 59 -9.25 -15.99 14.82
C PRO A 59 -7.93 -16.20 14.06
N TYR A 60 -7.59 -17.44 13.68
CA TYR A 60 -6.43 -17.68 12.82
C TYR A 60 -6.72 -17.21 11.41
N ILE A 61 -5.82 -16.39 10.88
CA ILE A 61 -5.82 -15.88 9.52
C ILE A 61 -4.64 -16.52 8.80
N SER A 62 -4.95 -17.19 7.69
CA SER A 62 -3.96 -17.79 6.79
C SER A 62 -3.34 -16.72 5.89
N ASP A 63 -2.09 -16.91 5.47
CA ASP A 63 -1.42 -16.13 4.42
C ASP A 63 -2.28 -15.97 3.14
N GLY A 64 -3.14 -16.94 2.83
CA GLY A 64 -4.07 -16.89 1.70
C GLY A 64 -5.48 -16.37 1.96
N ASP A 65 -5.78 -15.84 3.15
CA ASP A 65 -7.12 -15.32 3.46
C ASP A 65 -7.34 -13.91 2.89
N VAL A 66 -8.51 -13.68 2.30
CA VAL A 66 -8.85 -12.37 1.71
C VAL A 66 -9.41 -11.44 2.78
N LEU A 67 -8.67 -10.39 3.06
CA LEU A 67 -8.96 -9.38 4.08
C LEU A 67 -9.48 -8.09 3.44
N SER A 68 -10.48 -7.46 4.03
CA SER A 68 -10.94 -6.15 3.61
C SER A 68 -9.99 -5.08 4.11
N LEU A 69 -9.93 -3.98 3.37
CA LEU A 69 -9.20 -2.78 3.79
C LEU A 69 -9.81 -2.10 5.03
N ASP A 70 -10.91 -2.62 5.59
CA ASP A 70 -11.56 -2.14 6.81
C ASP A 70 -11.46 -3.13 7.99
N GLY A 71 -10.68 -4.21 7.86
CA GLY A 71 -10.38 -5.10 8.97
C GLY A 71 -11.28 -6.34 9.09
N GLU A 72 -12.06 -6.65 8.06
CA GLU A 72 -12.94 -7.83 8.05
C GLU A 72 -12.37 -8.95 7.18
N VAL A 73 -12.54 -10.20 7.59
CA VAL A 73 -12.24 -11.35 6.72
C VAL A 73 -13.37 -11.47 5.69
N CYS A 74 -13.05 -11.42 4.40
CA CYS A 74 -14.04 -11.52 3.31
C CYS A 74 -14.26 -12.96 2.87
N ALA A 75 -13.16 -13.71 2.73
CA ALA A 75 -13.17 -15.11 2.34
C ALA A 75 -11.92 -15.80 2.88
N ARG A 76 -12.04 -17.09 3.19
CA ARG A 76 -10.86 -17.92 3.44
C ARG A 76 -10.22 -18.37 2.13
N ASN A 77 -8.92 -18.62 2.13
CA ASN A 77 -8.21 -19.19 0.97
C ASN A 77 -8.95 -20.40 0.36
N ARG A 78 -9.27 -21.37 1.23
CA ARG A 78 -10.00 -22.59 0.88
C ARG A 78 -11.36 -22.32 0.22
N ASP A 79 -12.00 -21.19 0.53
CA ASP A 79 -13.30 -20.87 -0.06
C ASP A 79 -13.16 -20.46 -1.53
N LEU A 80 -12.00 -19.90 -1.92
CA LEU A 80 -11.68 -19.57 -3.32
C LEU A 80 -11.49 -20.84 -4.16
N LEU A 81 -10.90 -21.87 -3.54
CA LEU A 81 -10.62 -23.17 -4.16
C LEU A 81 -11.85 -24.08 -4.31
N ALA A 82 -13.01 -23.69 -3.78
CA ALA A 82 -14.19 -24.57 -3.71
C ALA A 82 -14.59 -25.22 -5.05
N ALA A 83 -14.46 -24.50 -6.17
CA ALA A 83 -14.81 -25.01 -7.50
C ALA A 83 -13.92 -26.19 -7.96
N PHE A 84 -12.68 -26.25 -7.48
CA PHE A 84 -11.70 -27.26 -7.88
C PHE A 84 -11.81 -28.55 -7.04
N PHE A 85 -12.49 -28.50 -5.90
CA PHE A 85 -12.53 -29.58 -4.89
C PHE A 85 -13.96 -30.06 -4.61
N ALA A 86 -14.76 -30.34 -5.63
CA ALA A 86 -16.19 -30.68 -5.52
C ALA A 86 -16.57 -31.84 -4.55
N ALA A 87 -15.61 -32.64 -4.07
CA ALA A 87 -15.84 -33.78 -3.17
C ALA A 87 -14.91 -33.84 -1.95
N ALA A 88 -14.08 -32.82 -1.72
CA ALA A 88 -13.13 -32.77 -0.61
C ALA A 88 -13.12 -31.38 0.02
N ALA A 89 -12.71 -31.28 1.29
CA ALA A 89 -12.38 -29.97 1.85
C ALA A 89 -11.15 -29.43 1.08
N PRO A 90 -11.22 -28.24 0.48
CA PRO A 90 -10.05 -27.62 -0.11
C PRO A 90 -8.96 -27.42 0.96
N PRO A 91 -7.69 -27.69 0.66
CA PRO A 91 -6.56 -27.33 1.51
C PRO A 91 -6.41 -25.81 1.59
N ASP A 92 -5.62 -25.36 2.55
CA ASP A 92 -4.96 -24.05 2.51
C ASP A 92 -3.75 -24.16 1.60
N LEU A 93 -3.65 -23.30 0.58
CA LEU A 93 -2.52 -23.27 -0.35
C LEU A 93 -1.88 -21.87 -0.45
N GLY A 94 -2.22 -20.95 0.46
CA GLY A 94 -1.81 -19.55 0.36
C GLY A 94 -2.40 -18.83 -0.85
N LEU A 95 -2.19 -17.53 -0.94
CA LEU A 95 -2.48 -16.71 -2.11
C LEU A 95 -1.22 -15.98 -2.50
N ASP A 96 -0.96 -15.95 -3.79
CA ASP A 96 0.21 -15.29 -4.36
C ASP A 96 -0.22 -14.18 -5.34
N ALA A 97 -1.50 -14.13 -5.74
CA ALA A 97 -2.05 -13.04 -6.52
C ALA A 97 -3.56 -12.98 -6.37
N LEU A 98 -4.14 -11.78 -6.51
CA LEU A 98 -5.58 -11.56 -6.35
C LEU A 98 -6.10 -10.41 -7.24
N ASP A 99 -7.18 -10.65 -7.97
CA ASP A 99 -8.02 -9.60 -8.57
C ASP A 99 -9.51 -9.94 -8.41
N ILE A 100 -10.23 -9.15 -7.61
CA ILE A 100 -11.68 -9.25 -7.40
C ILE A 100 -12.40 -8.56 -8.56
N LEU A 101 -12.95 -9.38 -9.45
CA LEU A 101 -13.57 -8.92 -10.70
C LEU A 101 -15.04 -8.52 -10.51
N ASN A 102 -15.76 -9.23 -9.64
CA ASN A 102 -17.15 -8.93 -9.31
C ASN A 102 -17.51 -9.45 -7.93
N VAL A 103 -17.68 -8.53 -6.99
CA VAL A 103 -18.05 -8.79 -5.59
C VAL A 103 -19.41 -9.45 -5.46
N ASN A 104 -20.40 -9.00 -6.25
CA ASN A 104 -21.78 -9.48 -6.12
C ASN A 104 -21.91 -10.94 -6.59
N ASP A 105 -21.21 -11.27 -7.68
CA ASP A 105 -21.20 -12.61 -8.27
C ASP A 105 -20.03 -13.47 -7.74
N ARG A 106 -19.22 -12.90 -6.83
CA ARG A 106 -18.05 -13.54 -6.17
C ARG A 106 -17.04 -14.08 -7.18
N ILE A 107 -16.84 -13.35 -8.26
CA ILE A 107 -15.87 -13.70 -9.30
C ILE A 107 -14.53 -13.08 -8.93
N VAL A 108 -13.57 -13.94 -8.66
CA VAL A 108 -12.21 -13.59 -8.25
C VAL A 108 -11.25 -14.37 -9.12
N ALA A 109 -10.22 -13.68 -9.62
CA ALA A 109 -9.05 -14.27 -10.23
C ALA A 109 -7.93 -14.32 -9.19
N PHE A 110 -7.22 -15.44 -9.06
CA PHE A 110 -6.21 -15.62 -8.03
C PHE A 110 -5.18 -16.69 -8.41
N SER A 111 -3.97 -16.63 -7.86
CA SER A 111 -3.01 -17.74 -7.82
C SER A 111 -2.84 -18.22 -6.38
N THR A 112 -2.09 -19.30 -6.19
CA THR A 112 -1.82 -19.88 -4.87
C THR A 112 -0.33 -20.01 -4.69
N GLU A 113 0.17 -19.82 -3.47
CA GLU A 113 1.58 -20.03 -3.11
C GLU A 113 2.05 -21.48 -3.35
N LEU A 114 1.15 -22.46 -3.12
CA LEU A 114 1.49 -23.87 -3.21
C LEU A 114 0.76 -24.59 -4.36
N ASP A 115 1.51 -25.43 -5.06
CA ASP A 115 0.96 -26.41 -6.02
C ASP A 115 -0.16 -27.26 -5.39
N ASP A 116 -1.19 -27.58 -6.18
CA ASP A 116 -2.18 -28.56 -5.76
C ASP A 116 -1.50 -29.93 -5.58
N PRO A 117 -1.60 -30.58 -4.40
CA PRO A 117 -1.06 -31.93 -4.20
C PRO A 117 -1.66 -33.00 -5.13
N GLY A 118 -2.83 -32.71 -5.71
CA GLY A 118 -3.49 -33.53 -6.72
C GLY A 118 -3.07 -33.26 -8.17
N ASN A 119 -2.13 -32.33 -8.41
CA ASN A 119 -1.67 -31.87 -9.73
C ASN A 119 -2.80 -31.38 -10.66
N ARG A 120 -3.86 -30.74 -10.12
CA ARG A 120 -4.90 -30.12 -10.95
C ARG A 120 -4.46 -28.79 -11.55
N PHE A 121 -3.65 -28.05 -10.81
CA PHE A 121 -3.04 -26.77 -11.15
C PHE A 121 -1.72 -26.65 -10.39
N THR A 122 -0.92 -25.67 -10.78
CA THR A 122 0.34 -25.28 -10.12
C THR A 122 0.21 -23.88 -9.50
N ALA A 123 1.15 -23.51 -8.64
CA ALA A 123 1.16 -22.21 -7.95
C ALA A 123 1.06 -21.02 -8.93
N GLY A 124 1.83 -21.06 -10.02
CA GLY A 124 1.84 -20.00 -11.04
C GLY A 124 0.61 -19.94 -11.97
N ASP A 125 -0.37 -20.83 -11.81
CA ASP A 125 -1.58 -20.80 -12.64
C ASP A 125 -2.57 -19.72 -12.15
N LEU A 126 -3.25 -19.06 -13.09
CA LEU A 126 -4.33 -18.13 -12.76
C LEU A 126 -5.67 -18.87 -12.66
N LEU A 127 -6.21 -18.97 -11.46
CA LEU A 127 -7.46 -19.65 -11.12
C LEU A 127 -8.61 -18.66 -10.99
N PHE A 128 -9.84 -19.17 -11.13
CA PHE A 128 -11.06 -18.37 -10.98
C PHE A 128 -12.06 -19.09 -10.08
N THR A 129 -12.78 -18.36 -9.23
CA THR A 129 -13.81 -18.91 -8.33
C THR A 129 -14.98 -19.58 -9.07
N ASN A 130 -15.16 -19.30 -10.36
CA ASN A 130 -16.13 -19.98 -11.21
C ASN A 130 -15.63 -21.34 -11.78
N GLY A 131 -14.41 -21.74 -11.43
CA GLY A 131 -13.78 -23.00 -11.83
C GLY A 131 -13.04 -22.96 -13.17
N GLY A 132 -12.88 -21.80 -13.79
CA GLY A 132 -11.94 -21.61 -14.90
C GLY A 132 -10.49 -21.57 -14.39
N ASP A 133 -9.55 -21.97 -15.23
CA ASP A 133 -8.11 -21.84 -14.98
C ASP A 133 -7.36 -21.46 -16.27
N ILE A 134 -6.27 -20.71 -16.11
CA ILE A 134 -5.33 -20.35 -17.18
C ILE A 134 -3.94 -20.82 -16.72
N PRO A 135 -3.34 -21.81 -17.42
CA PRO A 135 -2.00 -22.26 -17.09
C PRO A 135 -0.96 -21.14 -17.14
N ASN A 136 0.03 -21.14 -16.24
CA ASN A 136 1.13 -20.16 -16.25
C ASN A 136 1.78 -20.04 -17.65
N VAL A 137 2.05 -21.19 -18.28
CA VAL A 137 2.64 -21.26 -19.63
C VAL A 137 1.84 -20.51 -20.71
N ALA A 138 0.54 -20.32 -20.53
CA ALA A 138 -0.30 -19.53 -21.43
C ALA A 138 -0.19 -18.02 -21.14
N LEU A 139 -0.04 -17.63 -19.87
CA LEU A 139 0.22 -16.24 -19.44
C LEU A 139 1.54 -15.74 -20.06
N VAL A 140 2.60 -16.53 -19.93
CA VAL A 140 3.96 -16.15 -20.34
C VAL A 140 4.29 -16.50 -21.81
N ALA A 141 3.36 -17.11 -22.53
CA ALA A 141 3.57 -17.59 -23.91
C ALA A 141 4.06 -16.49 -24.86
N ALA A 142 3.55 -15.27 -24.71
CA ALA A 142 3.91 -14.14 -25.57
C ALA A 142 5.38 -13.71 -25.42
N PHE A 143 6.00 -14.04 -24.28
CA PHE A 143 7.41 -13.81 -23.97
C PHE A 143 8.32 -14.98 -24.37
N LYS A 144 7.75 -16.04 -24.95
CA LYS A 144 8.45 -17.28 -25.36
C LYS A 144 9.00 -18.09 -24.18
N ILE A 145 8.41 -17.92 -23.00
CA ILE A 145 8.64 -18.80 -21.86
C ILE A 145 7.72 -20.01 -22.03
N ASN A 146 8.23 -21.21 -21.78
CA ASN A 146 7.55 -22.49 -22.08
C ASN A 146 7.48 -23.45 -20.89
N TYR A 147 7.66 -22.92 -19.69
CA TYR A 147 7.57 -23.61 -18.41
C TYR A 147 6.86 -22.68 -17.43
N ASP A 148 6.40 -23.24 -16.32
CA ASP A 148 5.81 -22.47 -15.23
C ASP A 148 6.91 -21.71 -14.48
N ILE A 149 6.77 -20.39 -14.40
CA ILE A 149 7.74 -19.47 -13.77
C ILE A 149 7.15 -18.71 -12.57
N GLY A 150 6.00 -19.13 -12.05
CA GLY A 150 5.34 -18.44 -10.93
C GLY A 150 4.45 -17.27 -11.35
N LEU A 151 3.66 -16.74 -10.41
CA LEU A 151 2.68 -15.66 -10.62
C LEU A 151 2.34 -14.93 -9.32
N ASP A 152 2.95 -13.76 -9.15
CA ASP A 152 2.94 -13.04 -7.87
C ASP A 152 2.01 -11.81 -7.90
N ALA A 153 1.55 -11.39 -9.08
CA ALA A 153 0.58 -10.30 -9.14
C ALA A 153 -0.31 -10.44 -10.36
N VAL A 154 -1.55 -9.98 -10.22
CA VAL A 154 -2.52 -10.00 -11.32
C VAL A 154 -3.48 -8.82 -11.26
N GLN A 155 -3.73 -8.22 -12.42
CA GLN A 155 -4.68 -7.14 -12.60
C GLN A 155 -5.31 -7.21 -14.00
N PHE A 156 -6.63 -7.40 -14.08
CA PHE A 156 -7.35 -7.29 -15.35
C PHE A 156 -7.58 -5.82 -15.72
N MET A 157 -7.33 -5.51 -16.99
CA MET A 157 -7.54 -4.20 -17.59
C MET A 157 -8.59 -4.28 -18.71
N GLY A 158 -9.49 -3.30 -18.75
CA GLY A 158 -10.54 -3.14 -19.73
C GLY A 158 -11.95 -3.01 -19.10
N PRO A 159 -12.99 -2.91 -19.93
CA PRO A 159 -14.37 -2.79 -19.46
C PRO A 159 -14.82 -4.02 -18.68
N GLY A 160 -15.43 -3.81 -17.51
CA GLY A 160 -15.86 -4.89 -16.61
C GLY A 160 -16.79 -5.92 -17.25
N ASP A 161 -17.72 -5.49 -18.13
CA ASP A 161 -18.60 -6.41 -18.85
C ASP A 161 -17.85 -7.34 -19.80
N LYS A 162 -16.74 -6.88 -20.39
CA LYS A 162 -15.87 -7.68 -21.25
C LYS A 162 -15.02 -8.65 -20.45
N ILE A 163 -14.52 -8.22 -19.31
CA ILE A 163 -13.75 -9.07 -18.39
C ILE A 163 -14.63 -10.22 -17.89
N ILE A 164 -15.84 -9.92 -17.41
CA ILE A 164 -16.77 -10.95 -16.95
C ILE A 164 -17.17 -11.89 -18.08
N ALA A 165 -17.44 -11.38 -19.30
CA ALA A 165 -17.75 -12.23 -20.44
C ALA A 165 -16.57 -13.14 -20.88
N PHE A 166 -15.33 -12.71 -20.66
CA PHE A 166 -14.14 -13.54 -20.87
C PHE A 166 -14.06 -14.64 -19.81
N VAL A 167 -14.19 -14.27 -18.52
CA VAL A 167 -14.10 -15.20 -17.39
C VAL A 167 -15.23 -16.24 -17.40
N ASP A 168 -16.45 -15.87 -17.78
CA ASP A 168 -17.59 -16.79 -17.91
C ASP A 168 -17.38 -17.85 -19.01
N ALA A 169 -16.51 -17.58 -19.98
CA ALA A 169 -16.19 -18.54 -21.04
C ALA A 169 -15.18 -19.60 -20.58
N LEU A 170 -14.34 -19.30 -19.58
CA LEU A 170 -13.21 -20.14 -19.16
C LEU A 170 -13.61 -21.53 -18.63
N PRO A 171 -14.68 -21.72 -17.83
CA PRO A 171 -15.08 -23.06 -17.37
C PRO A 171 -15.42 -24.04 -18.50
N ASN A 172 -15.69 -23.53 -19.71
CA ASN A 172 -15.95 -24.35 -20.90
C ASN A 172 -14.71 -24.52 -21.79
N MET A 173 -13.55 -24.04 -21.36
CA MET A 173 -12.26 -24.18 -22.03
C MET A 173 -11.32 -25.01 -21.16
N PRO A 174 -11.13 -26.31 -21.47
CA PRO A 174 -10.29 -27.16 -20.64
C PRO A 174 -8.83 -26.68 -20.69
N ARG A 175 -8.15 -26.79 -19.55
CA ARG A 175 -6.71 -26.55 -19.37
C ARG A 175 -5.84 -27.01 -20.55
N ASP A 176 -6.05 -28.25 -21.01
CA ASP A 176 -5.31 -28.86 -22.13
C ASP A 176 -5.33 -28.01 -23.40
N ARG A 177 -6.40 -27.24 -23.63
CA ARG A 177 -6.50 -26.37 -24.80
C ARG A 177 -5.49 -25.24 -24.77
N PHE A 178 -5.20 -24.69 -23.59
CA PHE A 178 -4.15 -23.69 -23.40
C PHE A 178 -2.77 -24.33 -23.47
N LEU A 179 -2.58 -25.53 -22.92
CA LEU A 179 -1.31 -26.25 -22.99
C LEU A 179 -0.93 -26.62 -24.45
N GLU A 180 -1.90 -27.06 -25.25
CA GLU A 180 -1.68 -27.40 -26.67
C GLU A 180 -1.46 -26.16 -27.55
N ASN A 181 -2.04 -25.02 -27.17
CA ASN A 181 -1.90 -23.76 -27.89
C ASN A 181 -1.75 -22.57 -26.91
N PRO A 182 -0.56 -22.35 -26.33
CA PRO A 182 -0.36 -21.31 -25.32
C PRO A 182 -0.66 -19.89 -25.83
N GLY A 183 -0.46 -19.64 -27.13
CA GLY A 183 -0.79 -18.37 -27.78
C GLY A 183 -2.28 -18.07 -27.89
N LEU A 184 -3.17 -19.02 -27.53
CA LEU A 184 -4.63 -18.83 -27.53
C LEU A 184 -5.04 -17.67 -26.62
N LEU A 185 -4.45 -17.58 -25.42
CA LEU A 185 -4.83 -16.58 -24.41
C LEU A 185 -4.70 -15.16 -24.96
N ALA A 186 -3.52 -14.80 -25.49
CA ALA A 186 -3.28 -13.47 -26.04
C ALA A 186 -4.25 -13.10 -27.17
N GLY A 187 -4.70 -14.09 -27.96
CA GLY A 187 -5.72 -13.91 -28.98
C GLY A 187 -7.09 -13.62 -28.38
N MET A 188 -7.48 -14.35 -27.33
CA MET A 188 -8.75 -14.15 -26.62
C MET A 188 -8.80 -12.79 -25.93
N LEU A 189 -7.76 -12.39 -25.20
CA LEU A 189 -7.70 -11.08 -24.53
C LEU A 189 -7.93 -9.94 -25.55
N LYS A 190 -7.28 -10.02 -26.71
CA LYS A 190 -7.47 -9.07 -27.83
C LYS A 190 -8.89 -9.09 -28.41
N GLU A 191 -9.50 -10.26 -28.55
CA GLU A 191 -10.87 -10.40 -29.08
C GLU A 191 -11.91 -9.75 -28.14
N TYR A 192 -11.73 -9.91 -26.83
CA TYR A 192 -12.58 -9.28 -25.82
C TYR A 192 -12.27 -7.79 -25.61
N GLY A 193 -11.13 -7.31 -26.11
CA GLY A 193 -10.68 -5.93 -25.93
C GLY A 193 -10.22 -5.63 -24.50
N ILE A 194 -9.60 -6.62 -23.86
CA ILE A 194 -9.09 -6.56 -22.48
C ILE A 194 -7.59 -6.92 -22.47
N ASP A 195 -6.94 -6.68 -21.34
CA ASP A 195 -5.58 -7.13 -21.06
C ASP A 195 -5.52 -7.73 -19.66
N LEU A 196 -4.47 -8.50 -19.41
CA LEU A 196 -4.12 -9.03 -18.10
C LEU A 196 -2.69 -8.58 -17.81
N TRP A 197 -2.55 -7.74 -16.78
CA TRP A 197 -1.27 -7.33 -16.26
C TRP A 197 -0.86 -8.26 -15.13
N PHE A 198 0.43 -8.63 -15.08
CA PHE A 198 0.92 -9.62 -14.12
C PHE A 198 2.45 -9.51 -13.89
N SER A 199 2.95 -10.01 -12.77
CA SER A 199 4.38 -10.27 -12.46
C SER A 199 4.64 -11.78 -12.37
N ILE A 200 5.88 -12.19 -12.11
CA ILE A 200 6.30 -13.59 -12.07
C ILE A 200 7.32 -13.79 -10.92
N GLU A 201 7.28 -14.90 -10.20
CA GLU A 201 8.26 -15.24 -9.13
C GLU A 201 9.72 -15.40 -9.60
N GLY A 202 9.91 -15.67 -10.89
CA GLY A 202 11.21 -16.04 -11.45
C GLY A 202 11.82 -15.00 -12.38
N THR A 203 13.14 -14.82 -12.31
CA THR A 203 13.86 -14.11 -13.38
C THR A 203 14.00 -14.97 -14.64
N PHE A 204 13.51 -14.48 -15.78
CA PHE A 204 13.76 -15.07 -17.10
C PHE A 204 14.85 -14.31 -17.86
N SER A 205 15.78 -15.06 -18.48
CA SER A 205 16.79 -14.50 -19.38
C SER A 205 16.88 -15.32 -20.66
N SER A 206 16.63 -14.68 -21.80
CA SER A 206 16.77 -15.30 -23.10
C SER A 206 18.18 -15.12 -23.69
N PRO A 207 18.65 -16.04 -24.57
CA PRO A 207 19.89 -15.85 -25.31
C PRO A 207 19.93 -14.57 -26.17
N ASP A 208 18.76 -14.06 -26.55
CA ASP A 208 18.57 -12.83 -27.34
C ASP A 208 18.57 -11.55 -26.47
N GLN A 209 19.00 -11.65 -25.20
CA GLN A 209 19.11 -10.56 -24.21
C GLN A 209 17.80 -9.96 -23.69
N LEU A 210 16.62 -10.52 -24.02
CA LEU A 210 15.42 -10.20 -23.25
C LEU A 210 15.62 -10.76 -21.83
N THR A 211 15.61 -9.86 -20.85
CA THR A 211 15.56 -10.18 -19.42
C THR A 211 14.21 -9.72 -18.92
N ILE A 212 13.50 -10.60 -18.23
CA ILE A 212 12.27 -10.30 -17.51
C ILE A 212 12.60 -10.57 -16.06
N LEU A 213 12.47 -9.52 -15.27
CA LEU A 213 12.62 -9.57 -13.83
C LEU A 213 11.30 -9.98 -13.21
N ASP A 214 11.38 -10.51 -12.01
CA ASP A 214 10.19 -10.80 -11.23
C ASP A 214 9.43 -9.49 -10.98
N GLY A 215 10.15 -8.45 -10.58
CA GLY A 215 9.55 -7.14 -10.36
C GLY A 215 9.13 -6.37 -11.63
N ASP A 216 9.10 -7.00 -12.81
CA ASP A 216 8.56 -6.41 -14.03
C ASP A 216 7.05 -6.66 -14.13
N LEU A 217 6.28 -5.59 -14.35
CA LEU A 217 4.87 -5.71 -14.70
C LEU A 217 4.73 -6.02 -16.20
N LEU A 218 4.06 -7.12 -16.54
CA LEU A 218 3.92 -7.66 -17.89
C LEU A 218 2.50 -7.54 -18.43
N SER A 219 2.32 -7.68 -19.74
CA SER A 219 1.01 -7.72 -20.40
C SER A 219 0.86 -9.01 -21.19
N ALA A 220 -0.12 -9.83 -20.82
CA ALA A 220 -0.39 -11.11 -21.47
C ALA A 220 -0.99 -10.93 -22.87
N ALA A 221 -1.77 -9.86 -23.11
CA ALA A 221 -2.33 -9.62 -24.43
C ALA A 221 -1.26 -9.18 -25.44
N SER A 222 -0.37 -8.27 -25.02
CA SER A 222 0.61 -7.66 -25.93
C SER A 222 1.95 -8.40 -25.99
N GLY A 223 2.33 -9.14 -24.94
CA GLY A 223 3.67 -9.69 -24.80
C GLY A 223 4.73 -8.60 -24.61
N THR A 224 4.39 -7.55 -23.86
CA THR A 224 5.30 -6.44 -23.57
C THR A 224 5.42 -6.22 -22.08
N ILE A 225 6.58 -5.71 -21.65
CA ILE A 225 6.77 -5.19 -20.29
C ILE A 225 5.97 -3.88 -20.19
N VAL A 226 4.98 -3.85 -19.30
CA VAL A 226 4.12 -2.71 -18.96
C VAL A 226 4.91 -1.64 -18.19
N ALA A 227 5.62 -2.07 -17.16
CA ALA A 227 6.59 -1.27 -16.43
C ALA A 227 7.70 -2.20 -15.95
N ALA A 228 8.95 -1.80 -16.16
CA ALA A 228 10.07 -2.56 -15.64
C ALA A 228 10.26 -2.25 -14.15
N ASN A 229 10.84 -3.16 -13.37
CA ASN A 229 11.17 -2.94 -11.95
C ASN A 229 11.94 -1.62 -11.74
N SER A 230 12.89 -1.36 -12.66
CA SER A 230 13.66 -0.10 -12.72
C SER A 230 12.88 1.17 -13.04
N THR A 231 11.60 1.08 -13.37
CA THR A 231 10.73 2.23 -13.66
C THR A 231 9.61 2.38 -12.67
N LEU A 232 9.28 1.32 -11.92
CA LEU A 232 8.27 1.33 -10.87
C LEU A 232 8.74 2.13 -9.65
N LEU A 233 10.01 2.02 -9.29
CA LEU A 233 10.58 2.66 -8.09
C LEU A 233 11.40 3.93 -8.44
N PRO A 234 11.39 4.95 -7.55
CA PRO A 234 12.13 6.20 -7.74
C PRO A 234 13.61 5.97 -8.03
N SER A 235 14.26 6.93 -8.71
CA SER A 235 15.68 6.86 -9.06
C SER A 235 16.65 6.65 -7.86
N SER A 236 16.21 6.97 -6.63
CA SER A 236 16.96 6.77 -5.39
C SER A 236 17.05 5.31 -4.93
N VAL A 237 16.13 4.45 -5.36
CA VAL A 237 16.09 3.03 -5.01
C VAL A 237 16.94 2.23 -6.01
N PRO A 238 17.72 1.19 -5.67
CA PRO A 238 18.56 0.49 -6.65
C PRO A 238 17.81 -0.55 -7.53
N ALA A 239 16.56 -0.26 -7.93
CA ALA A 239 15.65 -1.21 -8.57
C ALA A 239 15.98 -1.54 -10.04
N GLY A 240 16.02 -2.82 -10.38
CA GLY A 240 16.37 -3.41 -11.67
C GLY A 240 17.82 -3.88 -11.77
N ILE A 241 18.02 -5.19 -11.89
CA ILE A 241 19.31 -5.78 -12.32
C ILE A 241 19.43 -5.83 -13.86
N PRO A 242 20.65 -5.81 -14.42
CA PRO A 242 21.93 -5.56 -13.74
C PRO A 242 22.26 -4.06 -13.59
N ALA A 243 21.39 -3.17 -14.06
CA ALA A 243 21.74 -1.76 -14.26
C ALA A 243 21.74 -0.92 -12.97
N ARG A 244 20.82 -1.19 -12.04
CA ARG A 244 20.62 -0.41 -10.80
C ARG A 244 20.95 -1.21 -9.54
N GLY A 245 20.79 -2.54 -9.56
CA GLY A 245 21.49 -3.44 -8.63
C GLY A 245 20.65 -4.49 -7.90
N VAL A 246 19.34 -4.32 -7.81
CA VAL A 246 18.44 -5.21 -7.06
C VAL A 246 17.17 -5.46 -7.87
N ASP A 247 16.72 -6.70 -7.98
CA ASP A 247 15.36 -7.02 -8.39
C ASP A 247 14.52 -7.05 -7.11
N PHE A 248 13.50 -6.18 -7.02
CA PHE A 248 12.70 -6.04 -5.80
C PHE A 248 11.48 -6.98 -5.77
N GLY A 249 11.22 -7.71 -6.85
CA GLY A 249 9.99 -8.48 -6.99
C GLY A 249 8.74 -7.61 -7.10
N LEU A 250 7.58 -8.25 -7.26
CA LEU A 250 6.25 -7.63 -7.26
C LEU A 250 5.18 -8.63 -6.81
N ASP A 251 4.66 -8.48 -5.60
CA ASP A 251 3.66 -9.43 -5.05
C ASP A 251 2.25 -8.82 -5.07
N ALA A 252 2.15 -7.55 -5.43
CA ALA A 252 0.84 -6.92 -5.52
C ALA A 252 0.82 -5.79 -6.53
N VAL A 253 -0.25 -5.71 -7.31
CA VAL A 253 -0.43 -4.69 -8.35
C VAL A 253 -1.90 -4.34 -8.43
N VAL A 254 -2.22 -3.05 -8.40
CA VAL A 254 -3.60 -2.59 -8.53
C VAL A 254 -3.71 -1.26 -9.27
N VAL A 255 -4.75 -1.17 -10.11
CA VAL A 255 -5.16 0.08 -10.77
C VAL A 255 -6.64 0.28 -10.51
N SER A 256 -7.01 1.38 -9.84
CA SER A 256 -8.38 1.66 -9.41
C SER A 256 -9.35 1.75 -10.59
N ASP A 257 -8.98 2.48 -11.66
CA ASP A 257 -9.74 2.48 -12.92
C ASP A 257 -9.07 1.59 -13.97
N ARG A 258 -9.53 0.33 -14.02
CA ARG A 258 -9.12 -0.66 -15.01
C ARG A 258 -9.45 -0.30 -16.46
N THR A 259 -10.21 0.76 -16.75
CA THR A 259 -10.54 1.19 -18.12
C THR A 259 -9.56 2.20 -18.71
N LEU A 260 -8.63 2.69 -17.89
CA LEU A 260 -7.61 3.65 -18.31
C LEU A 260 -6.68 3.08 -19.39
N ASP A 261 -6.18 3.98 -20.24
CA ASP A 261 -5.06 3.65 -21.10
C ASP A 261 -3.79 3.42 -20.27
N ARG A 262 -2.81 2.75 -20.85
CA ARG A 262 -1.57 2.38 -20.14
C ARG A 262 -0.85 3.55 -19.48
N GLU A 263 -0.77 4.73 -20.12
CA GLU A 263 -0.04 5.86 -19.53
C GLU A 263 -0.78 6.43 -18.33
N SER A 264 -2.10 6.53 -18.41
CA SER A 264 -2.96 6.99 -17.32
C SER A 264 -3.00 5.97 -16.18
N ALA A 265 -3.13 4.68 -16.48
CA ALA A 265 -3.12 3.59 -15.51
C ALA A 265 -1.81 3.54 -14.71
N LEU A 266 -0.65 3.73 -15.35
CA LEU A 266 0.64 3.76 -14.64
C LEU A 266 0.75 4.90 -13.62
N LYS A 267 0.02 6.01 -13.79
CA LYS A 267 0.01 7.12 -12.82
C LYS A 267 -0.83 6.79 -11.57
N GLU A 268 -1.78 5.88 -11.70
CA GLU A 268 -2.64 5.40 -10.61
C GLU A 268 -2.17 4.08 -10.02
N LEU A 269 -1.15 3.46 -10.63
CA LEU A 269 -0.65 2.16 -10.22
C LEU A 269 -0.15 2.23 -8.77
N ALA A 270 -0.72 1.35 -7.95
CA ALA A 270 -0.20 1.01 -6.64
C ALA A 270 0.28 -0.45 -6.64
N PHE A 271 1.31 -0.76 -5.87
CA PHE A 271 1.94 -2.07 -5.88
C PHE A 271 2.68 -2.37 -4.56
N SER A 272 3.01 -3.63 -4.29
CA SER A 272 3.97 -4.04 -3.26
C SER A 272 5.14 -4.79 -3.89
N THR A 273 6.16 -5.09 -3.11
CA THR A 273 7.42 -5.71 -3.56
C THR A 273 7.86 -6.82 -2.61
N GLU A 274 8.34 -7.94 -3.14
CA GLU A 274 8.84 -9.11 -2.38
C GLU A 274 9.90 -8.80 -1.30
N ILE A 275 10.65 -7.70 -1.46
CA ILE A 275 11.67 -7.32 -0.47
C ILE A 275 11.62 -5.85 -0.09
N LEU A 276 11.87 -5.60 1.20
CA LEU A 276 12.03 -4.27 1.76
C LEU A 276 13.27 -3.50 1.23
N PHE A 277 13.21 -2.18 1.33
CA PHE A 277 14.32 -1.27 1.06
C PHE A 277 14.49 -0.22 2.16
N GLU A 278 15.74 0.08 2.50
CA GLU A 278 16.07 1.10 3.50
C GLU A 278 17.11 2.10 2.96
N SER A 279 16.81 3.39 3.09
CA SER A 279 17.77 4.47 2.85
C SER A 279 17.43 5.75 3.62
N ASP A 280 18.32 6.74 3.57
CA ASP A 280 18.13 8.06 4.17
C ASP A 280 17.04 8.92 3.48
N LYS A 281 16.59 8.51 2.29
CA LYS A 281 15.66 9.27 1.44
C LYS A 281 14.31 8.61 1.26
N VAL A 282 14.31 7.29 1.07
CA VAL A 282 13.14 6.46 0.81
C VAL A 282 13.37 5.12 1.50
N SER A 283 12.40 4.69 2.29
CA SER A 283 12.35 3.36 2.89
C SER A 283 10.94 2.82 2.73
N PHE A 284 10.83 1.50 2.54
CA PHE A 284 9.57 0.77 2.49
C PHE A 284 9.80 -0.69 2.90
N THR A 285 8.74 -1.32 3.37
CA THR A 285 8.67 -2.76 3.60
C THR A 285 8.02 -3.47 2.42
N ASP A 286 8.20 -4.78 2.39
CA ASP A 286 7.56 -5.77 1.51
C ASP A 286 6.04 -5.87 1.71
N GLY A 287 5.51 -5.25 2.78
CA GLY A 287 4.08 -5.15 3.02
C GLY A 287 3.46 -3.77 2.75
N ASP A 288 4.28 -2.79 2.34
CA ASP A 288 3.80 -1.43 2.08
C ASP A 288 3.20 -1.33 0.68
N ILE A 289 2.05 -0.68 0.57
CA ILE A 289 1.53 -0.29 -0.74
C ILE A 289 2.30 0.95 -1.19
N LEU A 290 2.99 0.84 -2.32
CA LEU A 290 3.80 1.86 -2.97
C LEU A 290 3.05 2.50 -4.14
N ARG A 291 3.46 3.71 -4.51
CA ARG A 291 2.98 4.40 -5.71
C ARG A 291 4.06 4.47 -6.79
N PHE A 292 3.66 4.33 -8.04
CA PHE A 292 4.56 4.42 -9.20
C PHE A 292 5.48 5.65 -9.17
N GLN A 293 6.79 5.41 -9.22
CA GLN A 293 7.88 6.38 -9.19
C GLN A 293 7.96 7.27 -7.94
N ASP A 294 7.26 6.91 -6.87
CA ASP A 294 7.17 7.65 -5.63
C ASP A 294 7.50 6.76 -4.42
N GLY A 295 6.96 7.04 -3.24
CA GLY A 295 7.17 6.24 -2.03
C GLY A 295 5.96 5.43 -1.58
N VAL A 296 5.93 5.17 -0.28
CA VAL A 296 4.86 4.49 0.44
C VAL A 296 3.56 5.29 0.33
N LEU A 297 2.54 4.68 -0.25
CA LEU A 297 1.16 5.15 -0.28
C LEU A 297 0.40 4.71 0.99
N THR A 298 0.58 3.47 1.43
CA THR A 298 -0.04 2.94 2.65
C THR A 298 0.91 1.96 3.32
N PRO A 299 1.40 2.24 4.54
CA PRO A 299 2.25 1.31 5.27
C PRO A 299 1.53 -0.01 5.62
N ASN A 300 2.29 -1.11 5.68
CA ASN A 300 1.78 -2.43 6.09
C ASN A 300 1.08 -2.37 7.45
N GLU A 301 1.71 -1.66 8.41
CA GLU A 301 1.18 -1.48 9.76
C GLU A 301 -0.26 -0.93 9.76
N LEU A 302 -0.59 0.00 8.85
CA LEU A 302 -1.94 0.55 8.74
C LEU A 302 -2.95 -0.47 8.19
N LEU A 303 -2.52 -1.30 7.25
CA LEU A 303 -3.37 -2.34 6.68
C LEU A 303 -3.68 -3.39 7.74
N ILE A 304 -2.65 -3.88 8.42
CA ILE A 304 -2.78 -5.00 9.36
C ILE A 304 -3.32 -4.57 10.74
N ALA A 305 -3.17 -3.30 11.13
CA ALA A 305 -3.78 -2.78 12.36
C ALA A 305 -5.32 -2.88 12.34
N LYS A 306 -5.94 -2.78 11.15
CA LYS A 306 -7.40 -2.90 11.02
C LYS A 306 -7.90 -4.31 11.24
N VAL A 307 -7.10 -5.32 10.88
CA VAL A 307 -7.35 -6.73 11.23
C VAL A 307 -6.78 -7.10 12.60
N HIS A 308 -6.34 -6.10 13.38
CA HIS A 308 -5.85 -6.26 14.75
C HIS A 308 -4.79 -7.36 14.87
N ALA A 309 -3.85 -7.39 13.93
CA ALA A 309 -2.70 -8.27 14.02
C ALA A 309 -1.86 -7.93 15.27
N ALA A 310 -1.29 -8.96 15.89
CA ALA A 310 -0.34 -8.80 16.99
C ALA A 310 1.06 -8.39 16.52
N ALA A 311 1.34 -8.64 15.24
CA ALA A 311 2.58 -8.33 14.57
C ALA A 311 2.49 -6.91 13.99
N ASP A 312 3.63 -6.24 13.96
CA ASP A 312 3.75 -4.89 13.38
C ASP A 312 4.14 -4.96 11.88
N PHE A 313 4.31 -6.18 11.35
CA PHE A 313 4.69 -6.45 9.96
C PHE A 313 4.28 -7.90 9.57
N LEU A 314 3.64 -8.07 8.42
CA LEU A 314 3.18 -9.36 7.86
C LEU A 314 3.38 -9.50 6.34
N GLY A 315 4.04 -8.54 5.70
CA GLY A 315 4.17 -8.51 4.24
C GLY A 315 2.85 -8.31 3.48
N LEU A 316 2.87 -8.38 2.15
CA LEU A 316 1.68 -8.26 1.30
C LEU A 316 1.75 -9.11 0.00
N ASP A 317 1.25 -10.33 0.06
CA ASP A 317 1.17 -11.26 -1.09
C ASP A 317 0.13 -10.92 -2.16
N ALA A 318 -0.87 -10.09 -1.85
CA ALA A 318 -1.92 -9.81 -2.83
C ALA A 318 -2.69 -8.53 -2.54
N LEU A 319 -3.14 -7.86 -3.60
CA LEU A 319 -3.92 -6.63 -3.49
C LEU A 319 -4.93 -6.51 -4.63
N SER A 320 -6.16 -6.12 -4.29
CA SER A 320 -7.24 -5.98 -5.26
C SER A 320 -8.16 -4.79 -4.96
N GLY A 321 -8.79 -4.28 -6.01
CA GLY A 321 -9.93 -3.37 -5.95
C GLY A 321 -9.54 -1.90 -6.06
N ALA A 322 -10.54 -1.02 -5.91
CA ALA A 322 -10.21 0.36 -5.68
C ALA A 322 -9.63 0.40 -4.26
N GLN A 323 -8.30 0.39 -4.14
CA GLN A 323 -7.68 1.03 -2.98
C GLN A 323 -8.50 2.26 -2.71
N PRO A 324 -8.92 2.55 -1.46
CA PRO A 324 -9.44 3.85 -1.19
C PRO A 324 -8.29 4.79 -1.59
N GLN A 325 -8.40 5.30 -2.82
CA GLN A 325 -8.32 6.72 -3.01
C GLN A 325 -9.51 7.29 -2.22
N THR A 326 -9.49 7.15 -0.90
CA THR A 326 -9.34 8.38 -0.14
C THR A 326 -8.15 9.04 -0.81
N GLU A 327 -8.45 9.97 -1.74
CA GLU A 327 -7.70 11.22 -1.75
C GLU A 327 -7.25 11.41 -0.31
N PRO A 328 -5.94 11.20 0.00
CA PRO A 328 -5.54 10.93 1.37
C PRO A 328 -6.23 11.95 2.25
N GLU A 329 -6.88 11.52 3.34
CA GLU A 329 -7.45 12.54 4.22
C GLU A 329 -6.33 13.54 4.52
N PRO A 330 -6.62 14.85 4.48
CA PRO A 330 -5.60 15.85 4.71
C PRO A 330 -4.82 15.50 5.97
N MET A 331 -3.52 15.24 5.81
CA MET A 331 -2.70 14.64 6.87
C MET A 331 -1.28 15.18 6.87
N ILE A 332 -0.63 15.15 8.03
CA ILE A 332 0.80 15.35 8.15
C ILE A 332 1.49 14.04 7.80
N THR A 333 2.40 14.05 6.84
CA THR A 333 3.18 12.87 6.44
C THR A 333 4.65 13.00 6.79
N LEU A 334 5.15 14.23 6.99
CA LEU A 334 6.55 14.50 7.30
C LEU A 334 6.70 15.46 8.47
N ILE A 335 7.59 15.13 9.40
CA ILE A 335 8.04 16.00 10.50
C ILE A 335 9.57 16.01 10.50
N GLY A 336 10.18 17.19 10.36
CA GLY A 336 11.63 17.32 10.30
C GLY A 336 12.24 16.66 9.06
N ASN A 337 11.49 16.58 7.94
CA ASN A 337 11.82 15.78 6.76
C ASN A 337 11.94 14.27 7.02
N ARG A 338 11.37 13.78 8.12
CA ARG A 338 11.25 12.36 8.44
C ARG A 338 9.81 11.94 8.29
N SER A 339 9.60 10.71 7.83
CA SER A 339 8.28 10.11 7.80
C SER A 339 7.68 10.15 9.20
N VAL A 340 6.40 10.51 9.32
CA VAL A 340 5.68 10.36 10.59
C VAL A 340 5.65 8.90 11.06
N TRP A 341 5.77 7.96 10.14
CA TRP A 341 5.85 6.52 10.42
C TRP A 341 7.15 6.13 11.13
N ASP A 342 8.23 6.89 10.92
CA ASP A 342 9.52 6.63 11.56
C ASP A 342 9.62 7.28 12.96
N ILE A 343 8.53 7.83 13.48
CA ILE A 343 8.50 8.53 14.76
C ILE A 343 7.65 7.71 15.72
N ASP A 344 8.17 7.44 16.92
CA ASP A 344 7.43 6.70 17.95
C ASP A 344 6.22 7.54 18.41
N GLY A 345 5.01 7.11 18.00
CA GLY A 345 3.77 7.87 18.15
C GLY A 345 3.56 8.93 17.08
N GLY A 346 4.28 8.88 15.97
CA GLY A 346 4.09 9.80 14.86
C GLY A 346 2.79 9.56 14.10
N PHE A 347 2.10 8.43 14.30
CA PHE A 347 0.73 8.23 13.81
C PHE A 347 -0.05 7.33 14.77
N VAL A 348 -0.83 7.92 15.67
CA VAL A 348 -1.65 7.16 16.62
C VAL A 348 -3.02 7.80 16.74
N THR A 349 -4.05 7.04 17.10
CA THR A 349 -5.38 7.63 17.38
C THR A 349 -5.29 8.75 18.43
N ILE A 350 -6.18 9.75 18.36
CA ILE A 350 -6.12 10.91 19.27
C ILE A 350 -6.06 10.47 20.74
N GLY A 351 -5.04 10.95 21.46
CA GLY A 351 -4.78 10.57 22.85
C GLY A 351 -3.99 9.26 23.02
N GLY A 352 -3.52 8.67 21.92
CA GLY A 352 -2.57 7.57 21.88
C GLY A 352 -1.23 7.92 22.54
N GLY A 353 -0.42 6.89 22.77
CA GLY A 353 0.92 7.03 23.33
C GLY A 353 1.98 7.15 22.26
N GLY A 354 3.14 7.68 22.65
CA GLY A 354 4.31 7.83 21.79
C GLY A 354 5.46 8.42 22.59
N THR A 355 6.69 8.26 22.14
CA THR A 355 7.81 9.04 22.71
C THR A 355 8.12 10.31 21.92
N GLY A 356 7.63 10.43 20.68
CA GLY A 356 7.90 11.55 19.77
C GLY A 356 9.34 11.61 19.27
N LEU A 357 10.14 10.56 19.55
CA LEU A 357 11.51 10.45 19.08
C LEU A 357 11.53 9.78 17.71
N TYR A 358 12.31 10.34 16.80
CA TYR A 358 12.60 9.74 15.51
C TYR A 358 13.46 8.48 15.67
N TRP A 359 13.10 7.46 14.91
CA TRP A 359 13.81 6.21 14.78
C TRP A 359 14.43 6.11 13.39
N ASP A 360 15.75 6.18 13.33
CA ASP A 360 16.53 5.93 12.10
C ASP A 360 16.63 4.41 11.86
N GLY A 361 15.53 3.78 11.44
CA GLY A 361 15.53 2.40 10.93
C GLY A 361 15.45 1.26 11.97
N LEU A 362 14.61 0.27 11.66
CA LEU A 362 14.57 -1.07 12.26
C LEU A 362 15.84 -1.86 11.88
N SER A 363 17.00 -1.51 12.43
CA SER A 363 18.20 -2.33 12.21
C SER A 363 18.01 -3.74 12.80
N THR A 364 17.78 -4.74 11.95
CA THR A 364 17.78 -6.17 12.31
C THR A 364 19.20 -6.73 12.51
N THR A 365 20.22 -5.98 12.07
CA THR A 365 21.62 -6.38 12.10
C THR A 365 22.56 -5.25 12.55
N GLY A 366 22.46 -4.84 13.81
CA GLY A 366 23.36 -3.85 14.40
C GLY A 366 22.89 -3.35 15.77
N PRO A 367 23.70 -2.56 16.51
CA PRO A 367 23.18 -1.83 17.65
C PRO A 367 22.15 -0.81 17.15
N THR A 368 20.93 -0.86 17.70
CA THR A 368 19.84 0.05 17.35
C THR A 368 20.34 1.50 17.45
N PRO A 369 20.24 2.30 16.38
CA PRO A 369 20.67 3.69 16.42
C PRO A 369 19.89 4.45 17.51
N PRO A 370 20.53 5.44 18.15
CA PRO A 370 19.90 6.19 19.22
C PRO A 370 18.71 6.96 18.65
N ARG A 371 17.56 6.83 19.31
CA ARG A 371 16.35 7.60 19.03
C ARG A 371 16.66 9.10 19.12
N GLN A 372 16.21 9.88 18.14
CA GLN A 372 16.61 11.29 17.99
C GLN A 372 15.43 12.23 18.27
N PRO A 373 15.61 13.26 19.11
CA PRO A 373 14.64 14.35 19.25
C PRO A 373 14.73 15.34 18.09
N PHE A 374 13.74 16.20 17.98
CA PHE A 374 13.69 17.31 17.02
C PHE A 374 14.02 18.64 17.71
N GLY A 375 14.40 19.66 16.94
CA GLY A 375 14.66 20.97 17.54
C GLY A 375 14.92 22.08 16.53
N TRP A 376 14.92 23.30 17.06
CA TRP A 376 15.18 24.57 16.42
C TRP A 376 14.19 24.94 15.31
N TYR A 377 14.33 24.35 14.12
CA TYR A 377 13.44 24.56 12.98
C TYR A 377 12.96 23.22 12.44
N ILE A 378 11.68 22.92 12.62
CA ILE A 378 11.09 21.65 12.21
C ILE A 378 10.16 21.90 11.02
N PRO A 379 10.54 21.55 9.78
CA PRO A 379 9.61 21.54 8.67
C PRO A 379 8.53 20.47 8.90
N ILE A 380 7.27 20.85 8.70
CA ILE A 380 6.11 19.98 8.75
C ILE A 380 5.49 19.98 7.37
N ASP A 381 5.35 18.81 6.77
CA ASP A 381 4.78 18.65 5.44
C ASP A 381 3.74 17.54 5.40
N GLY A 382 2.93 17.53 4.34
CA GLY A 382 1.80 16.63 4.26
C GLY A 382 0.95 16.84 3.02
N TYR A 383 -0.23 16.24 3.06
CA TYR A 383 -1.17 16.22 1.95
C TYR A 383 -2.38 17.13 2.22
N LEU A 384 -2.83 17.84 1.17
CA LEU A 384 -4.04 18.64 1.17
C LEU A 384 -4.87 18.31 -0.07
N THR A 385 -6.16 18.04 0.12
CA THR A 385 -7.12 17.85 -0.96
C THR A 385 -7.54 19.19 -1.58
N ASP A 386 -8.03 19.14 -2.82
CA ASP A 386 -8.42 20.34 -3.59
C ASP A 386 -9.65 21.07 -3.05
N ASP A 387 -10.51 20.39 -2.27
CA ASP A 387 -11.70 20.95 -1.65
C ASP A 387 -11.41 21.77 -0.37
N ILE A 388 -10.19 21.67 0.17
CA ILE A 388 -9.75 22.52 1.27
C ILE A 388 -9.60 23.96 0.78
N VAL A 389 -10.18 24.89 1.53
CA VAL A 389 -10.04 26.34 1.31
C VAL A 389 -9.08 27.00 2.29
N ALA A 390 -8.88 26.41 3.48
CA ALA A 390 -7.92 26.91 4.45
C ALA A 390 -7.38 25.78 5.33
N PHE A 391 -6.11 25.86 5.72
CA PHE A 391 -5.47 24.89 6.60
C PHE A 391 -4.54 25.57 7.62
N ARG A 392 -4.19 24.85 8.69
CA ARG A 392 -3.13 25.23 9.63
C ARG A 392 -2.54 24.00 10.33
N VAL A 393 -1.31 24.11 10.80
CA VAL A 393 -0.70 23.10 11.68
C VAL A 393 -0.87 23.55 13.13
N ALA A 394 -1.60 22.76 13.91
CA ALA A 394 -1.89 23.02 15.32
C ALA A 394 -1.05 22.11 16.22
N PHE A 395 -0.79 22.53 17.45
CA PHE A 395 -0.05 21.74 18.42
C PHE A 395 -0.50 21.94 19.87
N ARG A 396 -0.13 20.99 20.72
CA ARG A 396 -0.25 21.05 22.19
C ARG A 396 0.89 20.33 22.87
N GLU A 397 1.08 20.57 24.17
CA GLU A 397 1.85 19.66 25.02
C GLU A 397 1.10 18.35 25.23
N VAL A 398 1.84 17.23 25.24
CA VAL A 398 1.25 15.89 25.43
C VAL A 398 0.50 15.78 26.78
N SER A 399 0.95 16.53 27.79
CA SER A 399 0.37 16.56 29.13
C SER A 399 -0.98 17.29 29.21
N ALA A 400 -1.28 18.15 28.23
CA ALA A 400 -2.54 18.87 28.16
C ALA A 400 -3.63 18.01 27.49
N SER A 401 -4.87 18.11 27.96
CA SER A 401 -5.99 17.41 27.32
C SER A 401 -6.18 17.88 25.87
N PRO A 402 -6.55 16.98 24.93
CA PRO A 402 -6.83 17.36 23.54
C PRO A 402 -7.91 18.46 23.48
N PRO A 403 -7.61 19.64 22.91
CA PRO A 403 -8.57 20.73 22.81
C PRO A 403 -9.52 20.49 21.62
N ALA A 404 -10.64 21.22 21.57
CA ALA A 404 -11.54 21.17 20.41
C ALA A 404 -10.83 21.65 19.12
N PRO A 405 -11.20 21.13 17.93
CA PRO A 405 -10.66 21.62 16.66
C PRO A 405 -10.75 23.13 16.51
N GLY A 406 -9.67 23.77 16.07
CA GLY A 406 -9.61 25.23 15.90
C GLY A 406 -9.25 26.03 17.16
N THR A 407 -9.03 25.38 18.31
CA THR A 407 -8.74 26.07 19.58
C THR A 407 -7.34 25.87 20.13
N ALA A 408 -6.58 24.92 19.58
CA ALA A 408 -5.16 24.73 19.88
C ALA A 408 -4.32 25.90 19.36
N SER A 409 -3.12 26.06 19.93
CA SER A 409 -2.08 26.94 19.38
C SER A 409 -1.67 26.45 18.00
N ALA A 410 -1.40 27.40 17.10
CA ALA A 410 -1.00 27.10 15.73
C ALA A 410 0.44 27.55 15.49
N ILE A 411 1.17 26.76 14.69
CA ILE A 411 2.51 27.09 14.25
C ILE A 411 2.44 28.32 13.35
N GLN A 412 3.20 29.35 13.70
CA GLN A 412 3.29 30.59 12.92
C GLN A 412 4.53 30.52 12.03
N THR A 413 4.33 30.41 10.71
CA THR A 413 5.42 30.49 9.73
C THR A 413 5.06 31.48 8.64
N SER A 414 6.06 32.12 8.02
CA SER A 414 5.87 33.02 6.89
C SER A 414 6.82 32.62 5.78
N TRP A 415 6.31 32.50 4.57
CA TRP A 415 7.08 32.08 3.41
C TRP A 415 7.44 33.24 2.52
N ARG A 416 8.67 33.23 2.02
CA ARG A 416 9.08 34.12 0.93
C ARG A 416 8.99 33.37 -0.39
N ILE A 417 8.03 33.75 -1.22
CA ILE A 417 7.66 33.03 -2.45
C ILE A 417 8.24 33.70 -3.69
N ARG A 418 8.58 32.87 -4.69
CA ARG A 418 9.04 33.32 -6.00
C ARG A 418 7.87 33.60 -6.93
N GLU A 419 7.90 34.76 -7.56
CA GLU A 419 6.89 35.20 -8.53
C GLU A 419 7.57 35.64 -9.83
N TRP A 420 6.81 35.70 -10.92
CA TRP A 420 7.29 36.30 -12.16
C TRP A 420 7.54 37.79 -12.00
N TYR A 421 8.71 38.21 -12.47
CA TYR A 421 9.10 39.61 -12.46
C TYR A 421 9.72 40.03 -13.81
N GLY A 422 9.32 41.20 -14.30
CA GLY A 422 9.97 41.92 -15.40
C GLY A 422 9.68 41.39 -16.82
N THR A 423 10.38 42.00 -17.80
CA THR A 423 10.42 41.61 -19.22
C THR A 423 11.87 41.61 -19.72
N PRO A 424 12.44 40.47 -20.19
CA PRO A 424 11.83 39.14 -20.21
C PRO A 424 11.56 38.63 -18.80
N PRO A 425 10.55 37.77 -18.65
CA PRO A 425 10.10 37.37 -17.33
C PRO A 425 11.15 36.43 -16.71
N PHE A 426 11.37 36.52 -15.39
CA PHE A 426 12.14 35.55 -14.60
C PHE A 426 11.63 35.50 -13.15
N CYS A 427 11.90 34.43 -12.43
CA CYS A 427 11.41 34.25 -11.06
C CYS A 427 12.25 35.03 -10.03
N ARG A 428 11.60 35.83 -9.17
CA ARG A 428 12.23 36.50 -8.02
C ARG A 428 11.43 36.31 -6.73
N PRO A 429 12.10 36.24 -5.56
CA PRO A 429 11.46 36.10 -4.27
C PRO A 429 10.89 37.45 -3.79
N THR A 430 9.83 37.93 -4.45
CA THR A 430 9.19 39.23 -4.19
C THR A 430 7.93 39.14 -3.37
N GLY A 431 7.21 38.02 -3.44
CA GLY A 431 5.97 37.81 -2.70
C GLY A 431 6.20 37.19 -1.32
N THR A 432 5.14 37.19 -0.53
CA THR A 432 5.05 36.43 0.72
C THR A 432 3.76 35.60 0.74
N LEU A 433 3.83 34.45 1.41
CA LEU A 433 2.65 33.68 1.79
C LEU A 433 2.66 33.62 3.32
N ASP A 434 1.72 34.34 3.91
CA ASP A 434 1.61 34.56 5.35
C ASP A 434 0.28 33.98 5.87
N PRO A 435 0.27 33.38 7.07
CA PRO A 435 -0.95 32.94 7.71
C PRO A 435 -1.70 34.14 8.29
N ASP A 436 -2.96 33.94 8.64
CA ASP A 436 -3.67 34.86 9.52
C ASP A 436 -3.14 34.80 10.96
N GLY A 437 -3.67 35.66 11.83
CA GLY A 437 -3.24 35.73 13.24
C GLY A 437 -3.49 34.45 14.06
N ASP A 438 -4.29 33.52 13.54
CA ASP A 438 -4.62 32.24 14.15
C ASP A 438 -3.91 31.06 13.44
N GLY A 439 -2.97 31.36 12.52
CA GLY A 439 -2.15 30.39 11.80
C GLY A 439 -2.77 29.81 10.53
N TRP A 440 -3.92 30.32 10.06
CA TRP A 440 -4.58 29.79 8.86
C TRP A 440 -3.98 30.32 7.56
N PHE A 441 -3.68 29.42 6.64
CA PHE A 441 -3.32 29.72 5.26
C PHE A 441 -4.50 29.57 4.32
N ASP A 442 -4.52 30.35 3.24
CA ASP A 442 -5.36 30.08 2.07
C ASP A 442 -4.77 28.90 1.29
N ALA A 443 -5.57 27.83 1.15
CA ALA A 443 -5.10 26.59 0.55
C ALA A 443 -4.95 26.68 -0.97
N ALA A 444 -5.73 27.54 -1.63
CA ALA A 444 -5.61 27.76 -3.07
C ALA A 444 -4.33 28.52 -3.41
N ASP A 445 -3.98 29.55 -2.62
CA ASP A 445 -2.71 30.27 -2.76
C ASP A 445 -1.52 29.33 -2.49
N TYR A 446 -1.59 28.52 -1.43
CA TYR A 446 -0.57 27.50 -1.14
C TYR A 446 -0.32 26.57 -2.33
N ARG A 447 -1.37 25.91 -2.85
CA ARG A 447 -1.26 24.99 -4.00
C ARG A 447 -0.77 25.72 -5.27
N PHE A 448 -1.23 26.95 -5.50
CA PHE A 448 -0.79 27.76 -6.64
C PHE A 448 0.72 28.03 -6.62
N TYR A 449 1.26 28.42 -5.47
CA TYR A 449 2.70 28.71 -5.32
C TYR A 449 3.56 27.46 -5.22
N GLN A 450 3.05 26.37 -4.62
CA GLN A 450 3.73 25.08 -4.53
C GLN A 450 3.93 24.46 -5.92
N SER A 451 2.83 24.30 -6.67
CA SER A 451 2.85 23.74 -8.04
C SER A 451 3.58 24.63 -9.05
N GLY A 452 3.68 25.92 -8.76
CA GLY A 452 4.18 26.89 -9.73
C GLY A 452 3.24 27.09 -10.90
N SER A 453 1.93 26.92 -10.70
CA SER A 453 0.91 27.19 -11.73
C SER A 453 0.97 28.62 -12.29
N GLY A 454 1.59 29.54 -11.56
CA GLY A 454 1.94 30.87 -12.04
C GLY A 454 3.15 30.93 -12.98
N GLY A 455 3.93 29.87 -13.15
CA GLY A 455 5.18 29.75 -13.92
C GLY A 455 6.49 29.89 -13.12
N CYS A 456 6.39 29.96 -11.78
CA CYS A 456 7.54 29.96 -10.85
C CYS A 456 7.26 29.00 -9.67
N PRO A 457 7.68 27.73 -9.75
CA PRO A 457 7.42 26.77 -8.68
C PRO A 457 8.27 27.03 -7.44
N ASN A 458 7.67 26.81 -6.26
CA ASN A 458 8.31 26.86 -4.95
C ASN A 458 8.32 25.46 -4.33
N GLY A 459 9.01 24.50 -4.96
CA GLY A 459 8.98 23.08 -4.55
C GLY A 459 9.58 22.74 -3.17
N GLY A 460 10.01 23.73 -2.39
CA GLY A 460 10.38 23.55 -0.97
C GLY A 460 9.37 24.17 -0.01
N LEU A 461 8.20 24.56 -0.51
CA LEU A 461 7.08 25.04 0.30
C LEU A 461 6.42 23.82 0.96
N VAL A 462 6.44 23.82 2.29
CA VAL A 462 5.80 22.79 3.14
C VAL A 462 4.66 23.43 3.95
N LEU A 463 3.81 22.60 4.56
CA LEU A 463 2.65 23.07 5.35
C LEU A 463 3.03 24.09 6.43
N ALA A 464 4.09 23.83 7.20
CA ALA A 464 4.61 24.76 8.20
C ALA A 464 6.11 24.58 8.48
N VAL A 465 6.77 25.59 9.07
CA VAL A 465 8.09 25.44 9.69
C VAL A 465 8.01 25.90 11.13
N TRP A 466 8.24 24.99 12.07
CA TRP A 466 8.13 25.27 13.49
C TRP A 466 9.44 25.80 14.06
N ASP A 467 9.49 27.09 14.37
CA ASP A 467 10.59 27.68 15.15
C ASP A 467 10.40 27.37 16.64
N THR A 468 10.66 26.11 17.03
CA THR A 468 10.41 25.63 18.40
C THR A 468 11.18 26.39 19.45
N LEU A 469 12.34 26.96 19.09
CA LEU A 469 13.15 27.75 20.00
C LEU A 469 12.49 29.10 20.32
N ASN A 470 11.87 29.75 19.33
CA ASN A 470 11.31 31.10 19.48
C ASN A 470 9.78 31.16 19.55
N ASP A 471 9.08 30.06 19.31
CA ASP A 471 7.62 30.01 19.40
C ASP A 471 7.17 30.32 20.86
N PRO A 472 6.35 31.37 21.08
CA PRO A 472 5.89 31.75 22.41
C PRO A 472 4.91 30.75 23.03
N ASN A 473 4.33 29.87 22.22
CA ASN A 473 3.40 28.84 22.68
C ASN A 473 4.09 27.51 23.03
N VAL A 474 5.40 27.40 22.77
CA VAL A 474 6.25 26.29 23.27
C VAL A 474 6.74 26.67 24.67
N LEU A 475 6.14 26.08 25.70
CA LEU A 475 6.46 26.40 27.11
C LEU A 475 7.70 25.65 27.60
N ASP A 476 7.88 24.40 27.16
CA ASP A 476 9.06 23.58 27.41
C ASP A 476 9.83 23.35 26.11
N LYS A 477 11.04 23.91 26.04
CA LYS A 477 11.87 23.88 24.83
C LYS A 477 12.48 22.49 24.58
N ASP A 478 12.47 21.63 25.59
CA ASP A 478 12.88 20.22 25.50
C ASP A 478 11.69 19.30 25.80
N GLY A 479 10.47 19.82 25.62
CA GLY A 479 9.22 19.16 25.98
C GLY A 479 8.70 18.20 24.91
N HIS A 480 7.62 17.50 25.25
CA HIS A 480 6.94 16.56 24.37
C HIS A 480 5.58 17.11 23.93
N TYR A 481 5.41 17.22 22.63
CA TYR A 481 4.28 17.85 21.96
C TYR A 481 3.54 16.89 21.04
N VAL A 482 2.32 17.25 20.69
CA VAL A 482 1.49 16.59 19.68
C VAL A 482 1.07 17.63 18.65
N LEU A 483 1.14 17.27 17.37
CA LEU A 483 0.76 18.09 16.23
C LEU A 483 -0.45 17.51 15.51
N TRP A 484 -1.16 18.37 14.76
CA TRP A 484 -2.26 18.01 13.86
C TRP A 484 -2.31 18.93 12.66
N LEU A 485 -2.81 18.40 11.54
CA LEU A 485 -3.41 19.24 10.50
C LEU A 485 -4.87 19.58 10.85
N GLU A 486 -5.22 20.86 10.76
CA GLU A 486 -6.60 21.35 10.84
C GLU A 486 -6.98 22.06 9.54
N TRP A 487 -8.20 21.85 9.05
CA TRP A 487 -8.65 22.42 7.78
C TRP A 487 -10.12 22.87 7.78
N ARG A 488 -10.48 23.64 6.75
CA ARG A 488 -11.85 24.04 6.41
C ARG A 488 -12.11 23.78 4.93
N THR A 489 -13.31 23.31 4.63
CA THR A 489 -13.80 23.13 3.24
C THR A 489 -14.66 24.31 2.75
N THR A 490 -15.01 25.22 3.66
CA THR A 490 -15.71 26.47 3.33
C THR A 490 -15.14 27.65 4.15
N PRO A 491 -15.09 28.87 3.61
CA PRO A 491 -14.55 30.02 4.33
C PRO A 491 -15.31 30.29 5.63
N GLY A 492 -14.62 30.27 6.77
CA GLY A 492 -15.23 30.44 8.10
C GLY A 492 -16.14 29.29 8.54
N GLY A 493 -16.11 28.15 7.82
CA GLY A 493 -16.90 26.96 8.13
C GLY A 493 -16.34 26.14 9.30
N THR A 494 -16.91 24.95 9.48
CA THR A 494 -16.47 23.97 10.47
C THR A 494 -14.98 23.67 10.31
N VAL A 495 -14.27 23.63 11.44
CA VAL A 495 -12.88 23.19 11.49
C VAL A 495 -12.86 21.68 11.65
N PHE A 496 -12.25 21.02 10.68
CA PHE A 496 -11.89 19.60 10.75
C PHE A 496 -10.47 19.48 11.30
N ARG A 497 -10.19 18.34 11.92
CA ARG A 497 -8.87 17.96 12.41
C ARG A 497 -8.62 16.53 11.96
N GLU A 498 -7.38 16.29 11.61
CA GLU A 498 -6.82 14.98 11.40
C GLU A 498 -7.15 14.02 12.57
N PRO A 499 -7.57 12.77 12.30
CA PRO A 499 -8.05 11.84 13.33
C PRO A 499 -6.92 11.15 14.12
N VAL A 500 -5.68 11.59 13.95
CA VAL A 500 -4.49 11.02 14.60
C VAL A 500 -3.65 12.10 15.30
N ASP A 501 -2.90 11.70 16.32
CA ASP A 501 -1.90 12.52 17.01
C ASP A 501 -0.51 12.21 16.41
N HIS A 502 0.26 13.26 16.11
CA HIS A 502 1.68 13.15 15.75
C HIS A 502 2.56 13.61 16.91
N HIS A 503 3.18 12.66 17.61
CA HIS A 503 4.06 12.94 18.74
C HIS A 503 5.41 13.50 18.28
N VAL A 504 5.91 14.53 18.98
CA VAL A 504 7.21 15.16 18.71
C VAL A 504 7.90 15.50 20.02
N GLN A 505 9.07 14.88 20.23
CA GLN A 505 9.95 15.20 21.35
C GLN A 505 10.94 16.30 20.91
N LEU A 506 10.94 17.40 21.64
CA LEU A 506 11.87 18.50 21.43
C LEU A 506 13.15 18.30 22.24
N ASP A 507 14.27 18.75 21.68
CA ASP A 507 15.52 19.00 22.37
C ASP A 507 16.19 20.21 21.71
N ASN A 508 16.01 21.36 22.33
CA ASN A 508 16.63 22.63 21.95
C ASN A 508 17.85 22.95 22.82
N THR A 509 18.18 22.10 23.80
CA THR A 509 19.32 22.29 24.69
C THR A 509 20.55 21.61 24.13
N ALA A 510 21.49 22.43 23.63
CA ALA A 510 22.77 21.92 23.17
C ALA A 510 23.49 21.10 24.27
N PRO A 511 24.04 19.92 23.95
CA PRO A 511 24.70 19.08 24.92
C PRO A 511 25.92 19.80 25.54
N LYS A 512 26.07 19.69 26.85
CA LYS A 512 27.27 20.16 27.55
C LYS A 512 28.35 19.09 27.45
N ILE A 513 29.34 19.32 26.60
CA ILE A 513 30.55 18.49 26.53
C ILE A 513 31.45 18.86 27.71
N ASN A 514 31.43 18.04 28.76
CA ASN A 514 32.24 18.26 29.97
C ASN A 514 33.67 17.72 29.81
N ASP A 515 33.82 16.58 29.11
CA ASP A 515 35.09 15.90 28.90
C ASP A 515 35.21 15.50 27.42
N PHE A 516 36.19 16.05 26.72
CA PHE A 516 36.49 15.70 25.32
C PHE A 516 37.89 15.10 25.25
N GLU A 517 37.97 13.79 25.05
CA GLU A 517 39.23 13.04 24.91
C GLU A 517 39.51 12.75 23.43
N LEU A 518 40.71 13.10 22.97
CA LEU A 518 41.18 12.73 21.64
C LEU A 518 42.11 11.54 21.78
N HIS A 519 41.96 10.52 20.93
CA HIS A 519 42.90 9.41 20.87
C HIS A 519 43.60 9.38 19.51
N THR A 520 44.89 9.11 19.52
CA THR A 520 45.61 8.73 18.29
C THR A 520 45.09 7.38 17.77
N ALA A 521 45.34 7.07 16.50
CA ALA A 521 45.03 5.76 15.93
C ALA A 521 45.69 4.57 16.67
N GLY A 522 46.74 4.82 17.48
CA GLY A 522 47.37 3.85 18.37
C GLY A 522 46.78 3.79 19.79
N GLY A 523 45.65 4.46 20.05
CA GLY A 523 44.93 4.45 21.33
C GLY A 523 45.45 5.42 22.40
N THR A 524 46.51 6.18 22.13
CA THR A 524 47.06 7.15 23.10
C THR A 524 46.18 8.39 23.18
N THR A 525 45.70 8.73 24.38
CA THR A 525 44.96 9.97 24.63
C THR A 525 45.88 11.18 24.45
N VAL A 526 45.41 12.19 23.72
CA VAL A 526 46.08 13.48 23.49
C VAL A 526 45.17 14.62 23.95
N PRO A 527 45.73 15.72 24.47
CA PRO A 527 44.92 16.83 24.94
C PRO A 527 44.13 17.47 23.80
N ALA A 528 42.86 17.74 24.07
CA ALA A 528 42.01 18.55 23.21
C ALA A 528 42.47 20.01 23.25
N CYS A 529 42.84 20.54 22.09
CA CYS A 529 43.39 21.88 21.87
C CYS A 529 44.85 22.04 22.31
N GLY A 530 45.68 22.57 21.40
CA GLY A 530 47.11 22.76 21.59
C GLY A 530 47.45 23.54 22.85
N GLY A 531 47.85 22.81 23.89
CA GLY A 531 48.83 23.31 24.85
C GLY A 531 50.15 23.53 24.12
N ALA A 532 50.24 24.62 23.36
CA ALA A 532 51.54 25.23 23.14
C ALA A 532 52.07 25.58 24.54
N GLY A 533 52.91 24.71 25.09
CA GLY A 533 53.75 25.09 26.22
C GLY A 533 54.38 26.42 25.86
N ALA A 534 54.30 27.38 26.78
CA ALA A 534 54.97 28.66 26.63
C ALA A 534 56.42 28.38 26.21
N GLY A 535 56.73 28.68 24.94
CA GLY A 535 58.04 28.45 24.38
C GLY A 535 59.06 29.29 25.12
N THR A 536 60.16 28.66 25.52
CA THR A 536 61.40 29.29 26.02
C THR A 536 62.03 30.17 24.96
#